data_AF-A0A7S3XMF0-F1
#
_entry.id   AF-A0A7S3XMF0-F1
#
_cell.length_a   1.000
_cell.length_b   1.000
_cell.length_c   1.000
_cell.angle_alpha   90.00
_cell.angle_beta   90.00
_cell.angle_gamma   90.00
#
_symmetry.space_group_name_H-M   'P 1'
#
loop_
_entity.id
_entity.type
_entity.pdbx_description
1 polymer ?
#
loop_
_entity_poly.entity_id
_entity_poly.type
_entity_poly.pdbx_seq_one_letter_code
_entity_poly.pdbx_strand_id
1 'polypeptide(L)'
;AREGAGKAGGDITYSDMIGHALNQLPDRRGTFKEICGLIEKQFTMQLNWKLGSSALRNTPVWKSSVRKILFSNKNFSHADRCHRRGNVFTFTHLTTTTKK
;
A
#
# COMPACT_ATOMS: atom_id res chain seq x y z
N ALA A 1 19.74 17.09 -5.59
CA ALA A 1 19.89 15.79 -4.91
C ALA A 1 18.69 15.59 -3.99
N ARG A 2 17.92 14.51 -4.16
CA ARG A 2 16.93 14.07 -3.15
C ARG A 2 17.33 12.66 -2.74
N GLU A 3 18.09 12.62 -1.65
CA GLU A 3 18.44 11.40 -0.94
C GLU A 3 17.30 11.02 0.03
N GLY A 4 17.08 9.72 0.19
CA GLY A 4 16.34 9.16 1.31
C GLY A 4 15.14 8.30 0.91
N ALA A 5 15.38 7.00 0.67
CA ALA A 5 14.66 5.92 1.35
C ALA A 5 15.22 4.54 0.91
N GLY A 6 15.81 3.82 1.88
CA GLY A 6 15.95 2.36 1.82
C GLY A 6 17.26 1.80 1.26
N LYS A 7 18.26 1.65 2.14
CA LYS A 7 19.43 0.77 1.90
C LYS A 7 19.02 -0.71 1.99
N ALA A 8 19.73 -1.51 1.20
CA ALA A 8 20.21 -2.87 1.46
C ALA A 8 19.25 -4.05 1.29
N GLY A 9 19.38 -4.75 0.16
CA GLY A 9 19.73 -6.18 0.08
C GLY A 9 18.89 -7.22 0.87
N GLY A 10 17.68 -6.88 1.30
CA GLY A 10 16.72 -7.79 1.91
C GLY A 10 15.55 -8.05 0.98
N ASP A 11 14.94 -9.23 1.11
CA ASP A 11 13.71 -9.60 0.40
C ASP A 11 12.68 -8.46 0.44
N ILE A 12 12.10 -8.12 -0.72
CA ILE A 12 11.19 -6.98 -0.84
C ILE A 12 9.98 -7.20 0.07
N THR A 13 9.77 -6.33 1.05
CA THR A 13 8.65 -6.48 1.98
C THR A 13 7.35 -5.91 1.41
N TYR A 14 6.20 -6.37 1.89
CA TYR A 14 4.91 -5.77 1.51
C TYR A 14 4.83 -4.27 1.83
N SER A 15 5.52 -3.79 2.87
CA SER A 15 5.58 -2.35 3.17
C SER A 15 6.31 -1.58 2.07
N ASP A 16 7.38 -2.14 1.52
CA ASP A 16 8.12 -1.56 0.39
C ASP A 16 7.27 -1.56 -0.88
N MET A 17 6.57 -2.66 -1.15
CA MET A 17 5.64 -2.76 -2.28
C MET A 17 4.53 -1.70 -2.20
N ILE A 18 3.95 -1.50 -1.02
CA ILE A 18 2.93 -0.45 -0.79
C ILE A 18 3.54 0.93 -1.01
N GLY A 19 4.73 1.19 -0.47
CA GLY A 19 5.41 2.46 -0.66
C GLY A 19 5.70 2.75 -2.13
N HIS A 20 6.14 1.74 -2.87
CA HIS A 20 6.39 1.82 -4.30
C HIS A 20 5.10 2.07 -5.11
N ALA A 21 4.00 1.41 -4.75
CA ALA A 21 2.69 1.63 -5.37
C ALA A 21 2.17 3.06 -5.10
N LEU A 22 2.25 3.55 -3.86
CA LEU A 22 1.85 4.91 -3.52
C LEU A 22 2.67 5.95 -4.28
N ASN A 23 3.98 5.77 -4.42
CA ASN A 23 4.83 6.71 -5.17
C ASN A 23 4.48 6.84 -6.66
N GLN A 24 3.78 5.87 -7.24
CA GLN A 24 3.33 5.91 -8.63
C GLN A 24 1.94 6.50 -8.81
N LEU A 25 1.18 6.64 -7.72
CA LEU A 25 -0.14 7.24 -7.75
C LEU A 25 -0.04 8.77 -7.67
N PRO A 26 -0.97 9.50 -8.31
CA PRO A 26 -1.04 10.95 -8.19
C PRO A 26 -1.19 11.36 -6.73
N ASP A 27 -0.51 12.44 -6.33
CA ASP A 27 -0.44 12.94 -4.94
C ASP A 27 0.04 11.92 -3.90
N ARG A 28 0.67 10.82 -4.32
CA ARG A 28 1.12 9.72 -3.45
C ARG A 28 -0.01 9.15 -2.58
N ARG A 29 -1.21 9.09 -3.15
CA ARG A 29 -2.43 8.60 -2.48
C ARG A 29 -3.25 7.72 -3.41
N GLY A 30 -3.95 6.75 -2.85
CA GLY A 30 -4.96 6.00 -3.60
C GLY A 30 -5.71 5.00 -2.76
N THR A 31 -6.69 4.37 -3.38
CA THR A 31 -7.54 3.37 -2.75
C THR A 31 -6.82 2.03 -2.59
N PHE A 32 -7.33 1.18 -1.69
CA PHE A 32 -6.87 -0.21 -1.57
C PHE A 32 -6.84 -0.94 -2.93
N LYS A 33 -7.84 -0.69 -3.79
CA LYS A 33 -7.94 -1.32 -5.11
C LYS A 33 -6.80 -0.86 -6.03
N GLU A 34 -6.49 0.43 -6.07
CA GLU A 34 -5.41 0.98 -6.88
C GLU A 34 -4.04 0.48 -6.42
N ILE A 35 -3.81 0.48 -5.10
CA ILE A 35 -2.57 -0.02 -4.50
C ILE A 35 -2.39 -1.50 -4.81
N CYS A 36 -3.42 -2.33 -4.57
CA CYS A 36 -3.37 -3.74 -4.94
C CYS A 36 -3.10 -3.95 -6.43
N GLY A 37 -3.72 -3.16 -7.31
CA GLY A 37 -3.53 -3.29 -8.76
C GLY A 37 -2.10 -3.02 -9.20
N LEU A 38 -1.45 -2.00 -8.63
CA LEU A 38 -0.03 -1.72 -8.90
C LEU A 38 0.89 -2.80 -8.35
N ILE A 39 0.64 -3.26 -7.12
CA ILE A 39 1.41 -4.34 -6.50
C ILE A 39 1.30 -5.62 -7.33
N GLU A 40 0.08 -5.98 -7.75
CA GLU A 40 -0.19 -7.14 -8.59
C GLU A 40 0.55 -7.07 -9.92
N LYS A 41 0.54 -5.91 -10.58
CA LYS A 41 1.19 -5.71 -11.88
C LYS A 41 2.72 -5.80 -11.79
N GLN A 42 3.33 -5.31 -10.72
CA GLN A 42 4.78 -5.11 -10.65
C GLN A 42 5.52 -6.16 -9.85
N PHE A 43 4.86 -6.73 -8.84
CA PHE A 43 5.47 -7.70 -7.93
C PHE A 43 4.84 -9.09 -8.08
N THR A 44 4.12 -9.37 -9.18
CA THR A 44 3.37 -10.62 -9.41
C THR A 44 4.11 -11.90 -8.99
N MET A 45 5.41 -11.98 -9.26
CA MET A 45 6.24 -13.15 -8.98
C MET A 45 6.65 -13.29 -7.50
N GLN A 46 6.55 -12.20 -6.73
CA GLN A 46 6.90 -12.12 -5.31
C GLN A 46 5.66 -12.27 -4.41
N LEU A 47 4.45 -12.30 -4.99
CA LEU A 47 3.21 -12.34 -4.24
C LEU A 47 2.86 -13.76 -3.79
N ASN A 48 2.37 -13.86 -2.56
CA ASN A 48 1.82 -15.11 -2.05
C ASN A 48 0.38 -15.31 -2.54
N TRP A 49 0.25 -16.03 -3.65
CA TRP A 49 -1.02 -16.37 -4.30
C TRP A 49 -1.85 -17.43 -3.58
N LYS A 50 -1.35 -18.03 -2.49
CA LYS A 50 -2.14 -18.97 -1.70
C LYS A 50 -3.40 -18.28 -1.20
N LEU A 51 -4.53 -18.96 -1.31
CA LEU A 51 -5.80 -18.46 -0.80
C LEU A 51 -5.81 -18.58 0.73
N GLY A 52 -6.23 -17.51 1.42
CA GLY A 52 -6.41 -17.54 2.87
C GLY A 52 -7.64 -18.36 3.27
N SER A 53 -7.62 -18.91 4.48
CA SER A 53 -8.71 -19.74 5.04
C SER A 53 -9.95 -18.94 5.47
N SER A 54 -9.92 -17.60 5.36
CA SER A 54 -11.04 -16.74 5.74
C SER A 54 -12.25 -16.96 4.82
N ALA A 55 -13.35 -17.44 5.40
CA ALA A 55 -14.61 -17.86 4.77
C ALA A 55 -15.28 -16.84 3.84
N LEU A 56 -14.87 -15.57 3.88
CA LEU A 56 -15.38 -14.53 3.00
C LEU A 56 -14.44 -14.32 1.80
N ARG A 57 -14.66 -15.14 0.76
CA ARG A 57 -14.14 -15.02 -0.63
C ARG A 57 -12.64 -15.21 -0.77
N ASN A 58 -12.21 -16.37 -1.27
CA ASN A 58 -10.98 -16.67 -2.04
C ASN A 58 -10.00 -15.49 -2.24
N THR A 59 -9.50 -14.90 -1.17
CA THR A 59 -8.65 -13.71 -1.22
C THR A 59 -7.22 -14.20 -1.03
N PRO A 60 -6.31 -13.90 -1.98
CA PRO A 60 -4.92 -14.23 -1.83
C PRO A 60 -4.35 -13.68 -0.52
N VAL A 61 -3.50 -14.46 0.15
CA VAL A 61 -2.84 -14.09 1.41
C VAL A 61 -2.19 -12.72 1.31
N TRP A 62 -1.54 -12.41 0.19
CA TRP A 62 -0.89 -11.12 -0.02
C TRP A 62 -1.85 -9.93 0.08
N LYS A 63 -3.09 -10.03 -0.44
CA LYS A 63 -4.09 -8.94 -0.36
C LYS A 63 -4.50 -8.68 1.09
N SER A 64 -4.65 -9.75 1.88
CA SER A 64 -4.95 -9.65 3.31
C SER A 64 -3.78 -9.04 4.09
N SER A 65 -2.54 -9.41 3.76
CA SER A 65 -1.32 -8.83 4.36
C SER A 65 -1.19 -7.34 4.05
N VAL A 66 -1.37 -6.95 2.78
CA VAL A 66 -1.36 -5.55 2.35
C VAL A 66 -2.42 -4.75 3.09
N ARG A 67 -3.64 -5.28 3.19
CA ARG A 67 -4.72 -4.64 3.96
C ARG A 67 -4.30 -4.43 5.41
N LYS A 68 -3.82 -5.48 6.09
CA LYS A 68 -3.37 -5.38 7.48
C LYS A 68 -2.30 -4.30 7.67
N ILE A 69 -1.31 -4.24 6.78
CA ILE A 69 -0.24 -3.23 6.86
C ILE A 69 -0.79 -1.83 6.69
N LEU A 70 -1.67 -1.60 5.73
CA LEU A 70 -2.28 -0.28 5.48
C LEU A 70 -3.09 0.25 6.68
N PHE A 71 -3.71 -0.63 7.47
CA PHE A 71 -4.47 -0.24 8.66
C PHE A 71 -3.66 -0.23 9.96
N SER A 72 -2.60 -1.06 10.05
CA SER A 72 -1.84 -1.24 11.30
C SER A 72 -0.50 -0.50 11.34
N ASN A 73 0.10 -0.19 10.19
CA ASN A 73 1.43 0.42 10.12
C ASN A 73 1.30 1.95 10.17
N LYS A 74 1.98 2.57 11.15
CA LYS A 74 1.99 4.02 11.37
C LYS A 74 2.58 4.82 10.21
N ASN A 75 3.30 4.19 9.29
CA ASN A 75 3.82 4.84 8.08
C ASN A 75 2.73 5.18 7.06
N PHE A 76 1.56 4.54 7.17
CA PHE A 76 0.42 4.79 6.28
C PHE A 76 -0.72 5.40 7.07
N SER A 77 -1.33 6.42 6.47
CA SER A 77 -2.54 7.06 6.96
C SER A 77 -3.69 6.71 6.03
N HIS A 78 -4.90 6.61 6.56
CA HIS A 78 -6.11 6.41 5.78
C HIS A 78 -7.11 7.50 6.13
N ALA A 79 -7.57 8.22 5.12
CA ALA A 79 -8.66 9.16 5.28
C ALA A 79 -9.96 8.40 4.98
N ASP A 80 -10.88 8.39 5.95
CA ASP A 80 -12.27 8.04 5.67
C ASP A 80 -12.86 9.19 4.84
N ARG A 81 -12.79 9.04 3.52
CA ARG A 81 -13.46 9.96 2.61
C ARG A 81 -14.32 9.18 1.64
N CYS A 82 -15.62 9.44 1.78
CA CYS A 82 -16.68 9.11 0.86
C CYS A 82 -16.95 7.59 0.72
N HIS A 83 -18.03 7.18 1.40
CA HIS A 83 -18.59 5.82 1.51
C HIS A 83 -18.71 5.02 0.19
N ARG A 84 -18.67 5.67 -0.99
CA ARG A 84 -18.78 5.00 -2.29
C ARG A 84 -17.47 4.57 -2.95
N ARG A 85 -16.31 5.12 -2.58
CA ARG A 85 -15.02 4.80 -3.23
C ARG A 85 -14.03 4.04 -2.34
N GLY A 86 -14.37 3.84 -1.07
CA GLY A 86 -13.51 3.17 -0.09
C GLY A 86 -12.39 4.06 0.44
N ASN A 87 -11.64 3.54 1.40
CA ASN A 87 -10.61 4.30 2.12
C ASN A 87 -9.47 4.71 1.18
N VAL A 88 -9.05 5.96 1.28
CA VAL A 88 -7.88 6.50 0.56
C VAL A 88 -6.68 6.45 1.49
N PHE A 89 -5.63 5.77 1.07
CA PHE A 89 -4.39 5.59 1.83
C PHE A 89 -3.29 6.52 1.30
N THR A 90 -2.48 7.05 2.22
CA THR A 90 -1.34 7.93 1.96
C THR A 90 -0.19 7.57 2.89
N PHE A 91 1.00 8.14 2.68
CA PHE A 91 2.02 8.13 3.72
C PHE A 91 1.66 9.11 4.85
N THR A 92 1.95 8.72 6.10
CA THR A 92 1.73 9.55 7.29
C THR A 92 2.65 10.77 7.33
N HIS A 93 3.88 10.64 6.83
CA HIS A 93 4.91 11.70 6.89
C HIS A 93 4.84 12.73 5.74
N LEU A 94 3.80 12.72 4.90
CA LEU A 94 3.65 13.67 3.78
C LEU A 94 2.69 14.83 4.08
N THR A 95 2.10 14.92 5.28
CA THR A 95 1.19 16.02 5.63
C THR A 95 1.87 17.27 6.18
N THR A 96 3.17 17.46 5.92
CA THR A 96 3.86 18.74 6.16
C THR A 96 4.28 19.35 4.82
N THR A 97 3.37 20.09 4.18
CA THR A 97 3.61 21.48 3.71
C THR A 97 2.34 21.98 3.02
N THR A 98 1.48 22.60 3.83
CA THR A 98 0.73 23.79 3.41
C THR A 98 1.65 24.98 3.61
N LYS A 99 1.93 25.74 2.54
CA LYS A 99 2.31 27.18 2.48
C LYS A 99 2.94 27.41 1.10
N LYS A 100 2.61 28.42 0.32
CA LYS A 100 1.76 29.60 0.49
C LYS A 100 1.47 30.14 -0.91
#